data_AF-A0A378HZG4-F1
#
_entry.id   AF-A0A378HZG4-F1
#
_cell.length_a   1.000
_cell.length_b   1.000
_cell.length_c   1.000
_cell.angle_alpha   90.00
_cell.angle_beta   90.00
_cell.angle_gamma   90.00
#
_symmetry.space_group_name_H-M   'P 1'
#
loop_
_entity.id
_entity.type
_entity.pdbx_description
1 polymer ?
#
loop_
_entity_poly.entity_id
_entity_poly.type
_entity_poly.pdbx_seq_one_letter_code
_entity_poly.pdbx_strand_id
1 'polypeptide(L)'
;MNLDYSYNKVDDLNLDVVKTKLAMTNQDGGYEWPEDAINMAIDAYRAFLKQALKNRFNNIDCILQPEPLADIVWHTHILFTQKYHQDCNVIFGEYLHHQPKII
;
A
#
# COMPACT_ATOMS: atom_id res chain seq x y z
N MET A 1 7.40 9.10 -17.00
CA MET A 1 6.18 9.42 -16.23
C MET A 1 6.53 10.58 -15.30
N ASN A 2 5.65 11.57 -15.07
CA ASN A 2 5.94 12.66 -14.11
C ASN A 2 5.31 12.35 -12.74
N LEU A 3 5.76 13.05 -11.68
CA LEU A 3 5.38 12.76 -10.30
C LEU A 3 3.87 12.94 -10.06
N ASP A 4 3.28 13.99 -10.64
CA ASP A 4 1.86 14.29 -10.49
C ASP A 4 0.96 13.20 -11.10
N TYR A 5 1.33 12.67 -12.27
CA TYR A 5 0.63 11.54 -12.86
C TYR A 5 0.66 10.32 -11.94
N SER A 6 1.82 9.98 -11.39
CA SER A 6 1.94 8.82 -10.48
C SER A 6 1.18 9.04 -9.17
N TYR A 7 1.14 10.28 -8.64
CA TYR A 7 0.32 10.62 -7.47
C TYR A 7 -1.18 10.43 -7.74
N ASN A 8 -1.67 10.85 -8.90
CA ASN A 8 -3.06 10.60 -9.29
C ASN A 8 -3.35 9.09 -9.37
N LYS A 9 -2.40 8.27 -9.84
CA LYS A 9 -2.55 6.80 -9.81
C LYS A 9 -2.59 6.22 -8.40
N VAL A 10 -1.86 6.79 -7.46
CA VAL A 10 -2.01 6.44 -6.04
C VAL A 10 -3.39 6.85 -5.53
N ASP A 11 -3.89 8.04 -5.90
CA ASP A 11 -5.21 8.54 -5.49
C ASP A 11 -6.37 7.72 -6.08
N ASP A 12 -6.22 7.21 -7.29
CA ASP A 12 -7.21 6.35 -7.96
C ASP A 12 -7.09 4.86 -7.57
N LEU A 13 -6.09 4.49 -6.78
CA LEU A 13 -5.81 3.09 -6.45
C LEU A 13 -7.02 2.43 -5.77
N ASN A 14 -7.67 1.49 -6.45
CA ASN A 14 -8.76 0.73 -5.86
C ASN A 14 -8.21 -0.26 -4.82
N LEU A 15 -8.59 -0.08 -3.55
CA LEU A 15 -8.20 -0.92 -2.41
C LEU A 15 -9.40 -1.68 -1.81
N ASP A 16 -10.51 -1.83 -2.53
CA ASP A 16 -11.74 -2.44 -2.01
C ASP A 16 -11.51 -3.86 -1.50
N VAL A 17 -10.74 -4.69 -2.23
CA VAL A 17 -10.41 -6.06 -1.78
C VAL A 17 -9.58 -6.06 -0.49
N VAL A 18 -8.71 -5.04 -0.31
CA VAL A 18 -7.93 -4.87 0.92
C VAL A 18 -8.84 -4.40 2.05
N LYS A 19 -9.73 -3.43 1.81
CA LYS A 19 -10.77 -3.01 2.76
C LYS A 19 -11.62 -4.18 3.22
N THR A 20 -12.15 -4.96 2.29
CA THR A 20 -12.94 -6.15 2.58
C THR A 20 -12.14 -7.12 3.43
N LYS A 21 -10.88 -7.41 3.08
CA LYS A 21 -10.04 -8.35 3.86
C LYS A 21 -9.78 -7.87 5.28
N LEU A 22 -9.54 -6.57 5.47
CA LEU A 22 -9.35 -5.98 6.79
C LEU A 22 -10.64 -6.01 7.64
N ALA A 23 -11.80 -5.79 7.03
CA ALA A 23 -13.10 -5.81 7.70
C ALA A 23 -13.63 -7.23 8.00
N MET A 24 -13.23 -8.22 7.22
CA MET A 24 -13.65 -9.62 7.40
C MET A 24 -13.31 -10.16 8.79
N THR A 25 -14.10 -11.12 9.25
CA THR A 25 -13.88 -11.74 10.57
C THR A 25 -12.56 -12.49 10.63
N ASN A 26 -11.97 -12.62 11.81
CA ASN A 26 -10.78 -13.40 12.06
C ASN A 26 -11.06 -14.89 11.77
N GLN A 27 -12.30 -15.34 12.01
CA GLN A 27 -12.75 -16.68 11.66
C GLN A 27 -12.73 -16.93 10.14
N ASP A 28 -13.05 -15.91 9.34
CA ASP A 28 -12.96 -15.95 7.87
C ASP A 28 -11.55 -15.60 7.34
N GLY A 29 -10.57 -15.53 8.24
CA GLY A 29 -9.18 -15.20 7.96
C GLY A 29 -8.94 -13.72 7.63
N GLY A 30 -9.85 -12.83 7.98
CA GLY A 30 -9.67 -11.37 7.98
C GLY A 30 -8.99 -10.86 9.23
N TYR A 31 -9.23 -9.59 9.57
CA TYR A 31 -8.58 -8.91 10.70
C TYR A 31 -9.57 -8.29 11.71
N GLU A 32 -10.87 -8.29 11.42
CA GLU A 32 -11.93 -7.68 12.26
C GLU A 32 -11.72 -6.19 12.56
N TRP A 33 -11.14 -5.45 11.63
CA TRP A 33 -10.90 -4.03 11.86
C TRP A 33 -12.19 -3.22 11.75
N PRO A 34 -12.40 -2.22 12.63
CA PRO A 34 -13.49 -1.28 12.49
C PRO A 34 -13.23 -0.35 11.28
N GLU A 35 -14.32 0.11 10.66
CA GLU A 35 -14.26 0.84 9.38
C GLU A 35 -13.44 2.13 9.43
N ASP A 36 -13.51 2.86 10.55
CA ASP A 36 -12.73 4.08 10.80
C ASP A 36 -11.22 3.79 10.82
N ALA A 37 -10.79 2.73 11.51
CA ALA A 37 -9.39 2.30 11.53
C ALA A 37 -8.91 1.87 10.14
N ILE A 38 -9.75 1.17 9.36
CA ILE A 38 -9.43 0.78 7.99
C ILE A 38 -9.19 2.01 7.11
N ASN A 39 -10.07 3.01 7.17
CA ASN A 39 -9.94 4.23 6.37
C ASN A 39 -8.67 5.00 6.75
N MET A 40 -8.39 5.16 8.05
CA MET A 40 -7.16 5.81 8.52
C MET A 40 -5.89 5.07 8.04
N ALA A 41 -5.88 3.75 8.11
CA ALA A 41 -4.73 2.96 7.68
C ALA A 41 -4.51 3.02 6.16
N ILE A 42 -5.58 3.08 5.37
CA ILE A 42 -5.50 3.24 3.90
C ILE A 42 -4.95 4.61 3.53
N ASP A 43 -5.38 5.67 4.21
CA ASP A 43 -4.84 7.01 3.98
C ASP A 43 -3.34 7.06 4.30
N ALA A 44 -2.92 6.42 5.40
CA ALA A 44 -1.52 6.28 5.75
C ALA A 44 -0.73 5.48 4.69
N TYR A 45 -1.31 4.40 4.15
CA TYR A 45 -0.69 3.62 3.08
C TYR A 45 -0.54 4.43 1.78
N ARG A 46 -1.56 5.20 1.38
CA ARG A 46 -1.47 6.11 0.23
C ARG A 46 -0.37 7.15 0.41
N ALA A 47 -0.28 7.75 1.60
CA ALA A 47 0.78 8.70 1.93
C ALA A 47 2.17 8.04 1.81
N PHE A 48 2.33 6.81 2.29
CA PHE A 48 3.55 6.03 2.14
C PHE A 48 3.90 5.79 0.65
N LEU A 49 2.95 5.38 -0.20
CA LEU A 49 3.20 5.15 -1.62
C LEU A 49 3.65 6.44 -2.34
N LYS A 50 3.03 7.59 -2.01
CA LYS A 50 3.45 8.90 -2.53
C LYS A 50 4.86 9.27 -2.07
N GLN A 51 5.21 9.00 -0.82
CA GLN A 51 6.56 9.22 -0.31
C GLN A 51 7.60 8.32 -1.02
N ALA A 52 7.25 7.05 -1.27
CA ALA A 52 8.10 6.13 -2.03
C ALA A 52 8.34 6.64 -3.46
N LEU A 53 7.30 7.11 -4.15
CA LEU A 53 7.42 7.75 -5.46
C LEU A 53 8.34 8.97 -5.42
N LYS A 54 8.13 9.88 -4.45
CA LYS A 54 8.96 11.08 -4.29
C LYS A 54 10.43 10.75 -4.13
N ASN A 55 10.75 9.72 -3.33
CA ASN A 55 12.13 9.28 -3.15
C ASN A 55 12.74 8.76 -4.45
N ARG A 56 12.01 7.91 -5.19
CA ARG A 56 12.43 7.40 -6.50
C ARG A 56 12.66 8.52 -7.51
N PHE A 57 11.72 9.47 -7.61
CA PHE A 57 11.84 10.63 -8.50
C PHE A 57 13.06 11.50 -8.18
N ASN A 58 13.44 11.59 -6.90
CA ASN A 58 14.61 12.35 -6.45
C ASN A 58 15.91 11.52 -6.43
N ASN A 59 15.90 10.28 -6.94
CA ASN A 59 17.03 9.34 -6.90
C ASN A 59 17.59 9.12 -5.48
N ILE A 60 16.71 9.10 -4.46
CA ILE A 60 17.06 8.79 -3.08
C ILE A 60 16.99 7.28 -2.91
N ASP A 61 18.15 6.65 -2.75
CA ASP A 61 18.25 5.23 -2.42
C ASP A 61 18.14 5.04 -0.91
N CYS A 62 16.94 4.71 -0.44
CA CYS A 62 16.69 4.36 0.95
C CYS A 62 15.62 3.28 1.08
N ILE A 63 15.80 2.40 2.06
CA ILE A 63 14.76 1.45 2.46
C ILE A 63 13.68 2.24 3.20
N LEU A 64 12.61 2.59 2.49
CA LEU A 64 11.47 3.27 3.08
C LEU A 64 10.57 2.25 3.77
N GLN A 65 10.32 2.46 5.05
CA GLN A 65 9.42 1.64 5.84
C GLN A 65 8.20 2.46 6.24
N PRO A 66 6.98 1.93 6.10
CA PRO A 66 5.77 2.61 6.58
C PRO A 66 5.68 2.59 8.11
N GLU A 67 4.76 3.42 8.60
CA GLU A 67 4.19 3.29 9.95
C GLU A 67 3.42 1.96 10.08
N PRO A 68 3.27 1.40 11.30
CA PRO A 68 2.71 0.07 11.51
C PRO A 68 1.35 -0.19 10.85
N LEU A 69 0.41 0.77 10.91
CA LEU A 69 -0.91 0.61 10.31
C LEU A 69 -0.85 0.51 8.77
N ALA A 70 -0.03 1.35 8.15
CA ALA A 70 0.19 1.32 6.71
C ALA A 70 0.94 0.06 6.27
N ASP A 71 1.83 -0.48 7.12
CA ASP A 71 2.52 -1.75 6.86
C ASP A 71 1.53 -2.92 6.78
N ILE A 72 0.52 -2.97 7.67
CA ILE A 72 -0.51 -4.03 7.65
C ILE A 72 -1.36 -3.94 6.38
N VAL A 73 -1.73 -2.74 5.95
CA VAL A 73 -2.42 -2.54 4.66
C VAL A 73 -1.54 -3.01 3.50
N TRP A 74 -0.24 -2.71 3.55
CA TRP A 74 0.70 -3.14 2.51
C TRP A 74 0.86 -4.66 2.48
N HIS A 75 1.04 -5.32 3.63
CA HIS A 75 1.08 -6.78 3.71
C HIS A 75 -0.19 -7.39 3.13
N THR A 76 -1.34 -6.87 3.53
CA THR A 76 -2.64 -7.33 3.03
C THR A 76 -2.75 -7.15 1.52
N HIS A 77 -2.28 -6.01 0.99
CA HIS A 77 -2.27 -5.76 -0.44
C HIS A 77 -1.37 -6.76 -1.20
N ILE A 78 -0.17 -7.05 -0.69
CA ILE A 78 0.77 -8.03 -1.27
C ILE A 78 0.13 -9.43 -1.42
N LEU A 79 -0.71 -9.83 -0.47
CA LEU A 79 -1.41 -11.14 -0.54
C LEU A 79 -2.32 -11.25 -1.77
N PHE A 80 -2.81 -10.14 -2.32
CA PHE A 80 -3.50 -10.10 -3.61
C PHE A 80 -2.49 -9.99 -4.77
N THR A 81 -1.60 -10.98 -4.85
CA THR A 81 -0.36 -10.95 -5.64
C THR A 81 -0.51 -10.42 -7.07
N GLN A 82 -1.50 -10.88 -7.83
CA GLN A 82 -1.75 -10.42 -9.20
C GLN A 82 -2.14 -8.94 -9.25
N LYS A 83 -3.06 -8.53 -8.38
CA LYS A 83 -3.51 -7.13 -8.29
C LYS A 83 -2.37 -6.24 -7.84
N TYR A 84 -1.66 -6.64 -6.79
CA TYR A 84 -0.52 -5.89 -6.27
C TYR A 84 0.55 -5.66 -7.33
N HIS A 85 0.89 -6.70 -8.09
CA HIS A 85 1.85 -6.58 -9.19
C HIS A 85 1.37 -5.61 -10.28
N GLN A 86 0.08 -5.67 -10.64
CA GLN A 86 -0.51 -4.75 -11.63
C GLN A 86 -0.50 -3.30 -11.14
N ASP A 87 -0.94 -3.07 -9.90
CA ASP A 87 -0.95 -1.75 -9.28
C ASP A 87 0.47 -1.17 -9.16
N CYS A 88 1.45 -2.00 -8.78
CA CYS A 88 2.85 -1.61 -8.76
C CYS A 88 3.34 -1.17 -10.14
N ASN A 89 3.04 -1.95 -11.18
CA ASN A 89 3.41 -1.59 -12.55
C ASN A 89 2.73 -0.29 -13.02
N VAL A 90 1.47 -0.05 -12.65
CA VAL A 90 0.75 1.17 -13.01
C VAL A 90 1.32 2.41 -12.29
N ILE A 91 1.64 2.28 -11.00
CA ILE A 91 2.07 3.40 -10.15
C ILE A 91 3.56 3.69 -10.30
N PHE A 92 4.38 2.63 -10.22
CA PHE A 92 5.84 2.71 -10.15
C PHE A 92 6.54 2.30 -11.44
N GLY A 93 5.85 1.61 -12.36
CA GLY A 93 6.47 1.01 -13.56
C GLY A 93 7.23 -0.29 -13.29
N GLU A 94 7.26 -0.75 -12.04
CA GLU A 94 7.96 -1.96 -11.59
C GLU A 94 7.40 -2.43 -10.24
N TYR A 95 7.79 -3.62 -9.81
CA TYR A 95 7.39 -4.15 -8.50
C TYR A 95 8.01 -3.33 -7.36
N LEU A 96 7.19 -2.89 -6.40
CA LEU A 96 7.68 -2.28 -5.16
C LEU A 96 7.99 -3.39 -4.16
N HIS A 97 9.26 -3.73 -3.99
CA HIS A 97 9.64 -4.77 -3.05
C HIS A 97 9.40 -4.35 -1.59
N HIS A 98 8.83 -5.25 -0.81
CA HIS A 98 8.70 -5.12 0.65
C HIS A 98 9.78 -5.95 1.34
N GLN A 99 10.35 -5.40 2.40
CA GLN A 99 11.22 -6.13 3.32
C GLN A 99 10.62 -6.04 4.73
N PRO A 100 10.12 -7.16 5.29
CA PRO A 100 9.59 -7.18 6.64
C PRO A 100 10.60 -6.70 7.67
N LYS A 101 10.13 -5.91 8.64
CA LYS A 101 10.94 -5.57 9.82
C LYS A 101 11.10 -6.82 10.67
N ILE A 102 12.33 -7.23 10.88
CA ILE A 102 12.70 -8.25 11.86
C ILE A 102 13.26 -7.46 13.05
N ILE A 103 12.43 -7.29 14.08
CA ILE A 103 12.81 -6.70 15.37
C ILE A 103 13.10 -7.81 16.38
#